data_AF-A0A536FK09-F1
#
_entry.id   AF-A0A536FK09-F1
#
_cell.length_a   1.000
_cell.length_b   1.000
_cell.length_c   1.000
_cell.angle_alpha   90.00
_cell.angle_beta   90.00
_cell.angle_gamma   90.00
#
_symmetry.space_group_name_H-M   'P 1'
#
loop_
_entity.id
_entity.type
_entity.pdbx_description
1 polymer ?
#
loop_
_entity_poly.entity_id
_entity_poly.type
_entity_poly.pdbx_seq_one_letter_code
_entity_poly.pdbx_strand_id
1 'polypeptide(L)' 'EYVDHLHEHFVDPVRIRGSRYQVPDAPGYSIAMKPESLRDYAFPGGVAWR' A
#
# COMPACT_ATOMS: atom_id res chain seq x y z
N GLU A 1 -15.68 5.22 2.74
CA GLU A 1 -15.10 4.29 3.73
C GLU A 1 -13.59 4.39 3.65
N TYR A 2 -12.91 4.58 4.79
CA TYR A 2 -11.46 4.61 4.94
C TYR A 2 -11.11 3.65 6.08
N VAL A 3 -10.06 2.85 5.90
CA VAL A 3 -9.50 1.97 6.94
C VAL A 3 -8.00 2.16 6.91
N ASP A 4 -7.39 2.31 8.09
CA ASP A 4 -5.95 2.56 8.22
C ASP A 4 -5.16 1.24 8.25
N HIS A 5 -5.17 0.51 7.13
CA HIS A 5 -4.57 -0.83 7.06
C HIS A 5 -3.84 -1.05 5.74
N LEU A 6 -2.60 -1.54 5.83
CA LEU A 6 -1.75 -2.00 4.70
C LEU A 6 -1.29 -0.92 3.72
N HIS A 7 -1.59 0.35 3.95
CA HIS A 7 -1.12 1.46 3.11
C HIS A 7 0.41 1.50 3.02
N GLU A 8 1.10 1.07 4.07
CA GLU A 8 2.56 1.00 4.12
C GLU A 8 3.17 0.09 3.05
N HIS A 9 2.39 -0.80 2.44
CA HIS A 9 2.85 -1.72 1.40
C HIS A 9 2.80 -1.15 -0.02
N PHE A 10 2.21 0.03 -0.23
CA PHE A 10 2.11 0.68 -1.54
C PHE A 10 3.19 1.74 -1.74
N VAL A 11 3.60 1.95 -2.99
CA VAL A 11 4.60 2.96 -3.37
C VAL A 11 4.02 4.37 -3.27
N ASP A 12 2.75 4.53 -3.64
CA ASP A 12 2.00 5.79 -3.56
C ASP A 12 0.72 5.58 -2.73
N PRO A 13 0.81 5.55 -1.39
CA PRO A 13 -0.34 5.30 -0.54
C PRO A 13 -1.31 6.49 -0.52
N VAL A 14 -2.55 6.21 -0.14
CA VAL A 14 -3.56 7.26 0.05
C VAL A 14 -3.11 8.31 1.07
N ARG A 15 -3.42 9.58 0.78
CA ARG A 15 -3.23 10.70 1.71
C ARG A 15 -4.59 11.22 2.18
N ILE A 16 -4.80 11.27 3.49
CA ILE A 16 -6.00 11.86 4.11
C ILE A 16 -5.62 13.18 4.80
N ARG A 17 -6.39 14.24 4.53
CA ARG A 17 -6.26 15.53 5.23
C ARG A 17 -7.64 16.06 5.58
N GLY A 18 -7.86 16.39 6.86
CA GLY A 18 -9.16 16.88 7.33
C GLY A 18 -10.31 15.92 6.99
N SER A 19 -10.09 14.62 7.18
CA SER A 19 -11.04 13.54 6.85
C SER A 19 -11.46 13.47 5.38
N ARG A 20 -10.60 13.94 4.46
CA ARG A 20 -10.83 13.93 3.01
C ARG A 20 -9.63 13.33 2.28
N TYR A 21 -9.92 12.51 1.26
CA TYR A 21 -8.93 12.00 0.32
C TYR A 21 -8.29 13.15 -0.44
N GLN A 22 -6.96 13.12 -0.55
CA GLN A 22 -6.22 14.02 -1.42
C GLN A 22 -6.01 13.36 -2.79
N VAL A 23 -6.01 14.18 -3.84
CA VAL A 23 -5.73 13.71 -5.20
C VAL A 23 -4.27 13.25 -5.28
N PRO A 24 -3.96 12.07 -5.83
CA PRO A 24 -2.58 11.64 -6.08
C PRO A 24 -1.86 12.58 -7.06
N ASP A 25 -0.58 12.86 -6.80
CA ASP A 25 0.26 13.69 -7.68
C ASP A 25 1.10 12.84 -8.65
N ALA A 26 1.34 11.57 -8.30
CA ALA A 26 2.11 10.63 -9.12
C ALA A 26 1.24 10.07 -10.28
N PRO A 27 1.84 9.82 -11.46
CA PRO A 27 1.13 9.19 -12.56
C PRO A 27 0.82 7.72 -12.25
N GLY A 28 -0.32 7.24 -12.74
CA GLY A 28 -0.74 5.84 -12.64
C GLY A 28 -2.00 5.66 -11.81
N TYR A 29 -2.19 4.44 -11.31
CA TYR A 29 -3.40 4.05 -10.58
C TYR A 29 -3.15 3.69 -9.11
N SER A 30 -1.97 4.07 -8.59
CA SER A 30 -1.52 3.81 -7.21
C SER A 30 -1.55 2.34 -6.76
N ILE A 31 -1.59 1.39 -7.72
CA ILE A 31 -1.64 -0.06 -7.46
C ILE A 31 -0.26 -0.69 -7.21
N ALA A 32 0.83 0.06 -7.40
CA ALA A 32 2.17 -0.46 -7.28
C ALA A 32 2.50 -0.76 -5.80
N MET A 33 2.76 -2.04 -5.50
CA MET A 33 3.23 -2.48 -4.19
C MET A 33 4.76 -2.41 -4.11
N LYS A 34 5.29 -2.19 -2.90
CA LYS A 34 6.73 -2.25 -2.63
C LYS A 34 7.26 -3.68 -2.88
N PRO A 35 8.40 -3.85 -3.57
CA PRO A 35 8.97 -5.18 -3.84
C PRO A 35 9.22 -6.01 -2.58
N GLU A 36 9.59 -5.36 -1.47
CA GLU A 36 9.82 -6.00 -0.18
C GLU A 36 8.53 -6.59 0.37
N SER A 37 7.43 -5.84 0.33
CA SER A 37 6.11 -6.33 0.74
C SER A 37 5.68 -7.56 -0.07
N LEU A 38 5.89 -7.53 -1.39
CA LEU A 38 5.56 -8.67 -2.25
C LEU A 38 6.39 -9.90 -1.87
N ARG A 39 7.70 -9.74 -1.67
CA ARG A 39 8.60 -10.84 -1.29
C ARG A 39 8.25 -11.42 0.09
N ASP A 40 8.06 -10.54 1.07
CA ASP A 40 7.99 -10.93 2.48
C ASP A 40 6.63 -11.54 2.84
N TYR A 41 5.57 -11.16 2.12
CA TYR A 41 4.19 -11.64 2.33
C TYR A 41 3.67 -12.58 1.23
N ALA A 42 4.50 -12.98 0.26
CA ALA A 42 4.13 -13.97 -0.75
C ALA A 42 3.81 -15.32 -0.09
N PHE A 43 2.54 -15.72 -0.08
CA PHE A 43 2.16 -17.05 0.41
C PHE A 43 2.61 -18.15 -0.58
N PRO A 44 3.11 -19.31 -0.12
CA PRO A 44 3.40 -19.68 1.27
C PRO A 44 4.85 -19.42 1.71
N GLY A 45 5.73 -18.94 0.83
CA GLY A 45 7.18 -18.91 1.06
C GLY A 45 7.74 -17.65 1.75
N GLY A 46 6.93 -16.59 1.80
CA GLY A 46 7.28 -15.31 2.38
C GLY A 46 7.59 -15.44 3.86
N VAL A 47 8.47 -14.56 4.36
CA VAL A 47 8.94 -14.62 5.75
C VAL A 47 7.80 -14.46 6.76
N ALA A 48 6.70 -13.79 6.39
CA ALA A 48 5.52 -13.61 7.23
C ALA A 48 4.67 -14.90 7.41
N TRP A 49 4.90 -15.93 6.59
CA TRP A 49 4.13 -17.18 6.58
C TRP A 49 4.90 -18.38 7.13
N ARG A 50 6.12 -18.16 7.64
CA ARG A 50 6.94 -19.16 8.31
C ARG A 50 6.81 -18.98 9.82
#